data_AF-A0A1F7BKA7-F1
#
_entry.id   AF-A0A1F7BKA7-F1
#
_cell.length_a   1.000
_cell.length_b   1.000
_cell.length_c   1.000
_cell.angle_alpha   90.00
_cell.angle_beta   90.00
_cell.angle_gamma   90.00
#
_symmetry.space_group_name_H-M   'P 1'
#
loop_
_entity.id
_entity.type
_entity.pdbx_description
1 polymer ?
#
loop_
_entity_poly.entity_id
_entity_poly.type
_entity_poly.pdbx_seq_one_letter_code
_entity_poly.pdbx_strand_id
1 'polypeptide(L)'
;MRKHAVVVGGCMMAMILTGLFPQSLIAAPLPFPDMEHSWYGYRESVAYLQKKGSISGYPDGLFHPKDTVNRAEFLKLVFRSRGNPEPVSGECFSDVPEDAWFAPFVCAAKRRGIIKGYDVGSRTLFKPEQPIVFAEAVKMAVLAYGSEIAEGSGEQWYKPYVADLDRQNILASSSYVPWEPISRERAADLIARFVRHNEDRVIPNHSPGCGKAPAKAFTTLTVGGRERSYLLSAPAHFSSETPSSLIVAFHGRTNSNEQVRKYFGLDRAAEDYYIAYPAAIANDAGTSFSWSDPGDPSYELRDIAFFDAIVEELGKSYCIDMDRIFVAGHSLGAWFSNSVACARGGVIRASATVGGSTTMKGCTGPTAAMIINNPKDQSSPHAAAETMRDIRGAANACGGTSKPVDPTSLSCAEYQGCPENPVVWCPHTIDTGRNGSKYPHLWPDDAGKAIVEFFDGL
;
A
#
# COMPACT_ATOMS: atom_id res chain seq x y z
N MET A 1 37.04 -62.48 -55.02
CA MET A 1 35.78 -61.70 -55.12
C MET A 1 35.25 -61.46 -53.70
N ARG A 2 35.56 -60.31 -53.11
CA ARG A 2 35.10 -59.91 -51.76
C ARG A 2 33.81 -59.10 -51.90
N LYS A 3 32.69 -59.62 -51.41
CA LYS A 3 31.42 -58.88 -51.34
C LYS A 3 31.39 -58.06 -50.04
N HIS A 4 31.22 -56.75 -50.17
CA HIS A 4 31.00 -55.83 -49.06
C HIS A 4 29.50 -55.84 -48.73
N ALA A 5 29.15 -56.08 -47.48
CA ALA A 5 27.80 -55.87 -46.96
C ALA A 5 27.81 -54.60 -46.10
N VAL A 6 27.00 -53.63 -46.49
CA VAL A 6 26.73 -52.38 -45.76
C VAL A 6 25.67 -52.68 -44.70
N VAL A 7 25.98 -52.42 -43.42
CA VAL A 7 24.99 -52.41 -42.33
C VAL A 7 24.68 -50.95 -42.01
N VAL A 8 23.44 -50.54 -42.23
CA VAL A 8 22.91 -49.23 -41.85
C VAL A 8 22.49 -49.28 -40.38
N GLY A 9 23.15 -48.49 -39.53
CA GLY A 9 22.77 -48.29 -38.14
C GLY A 9 21.61 -47.30 -38.02
N GLY A 10 20.48 -47.76 -37.49
CA GLY A 10 19.34 -46.90 -37.14
C GLY A 10 19.63 -46.10 -35.86
N CYS A 11 19.57 -44.78 -35.95
CA CYS A 11 19.68 -43.87 -34.82
C CYS A 11 18.31 -43.75 -34.13
N MET A 12 18.18 -44.29 -32.93
CA MET A 12 16.96 -44.21 -32.12
C MET A 12 16.98 -42.87 -31.36
N MET A 13 16.19 -41.92 -31.83
CA MET A 13 16.08 -40.57 -31.26
C MET A 13 15.19 -40.62 -30.02
N ALA A 14 15.78 -40.53 -28.83
CA ALA A 14 15.03 -40.43 -27.57
C ALA A 14 14.41 -39.03 -27.45
N MET A 15 13.10 -38.92 -27.60
CA MET A 15 12.34 -37.73 -27.20
C MET A 15 12.34 -37.63 -25.67
N ILE A 16 13.11 -36.69 -25.12
CA ILE A 16 12.98 -36.27 -23.73
C ILE A 16 11.75 -35.35 -23.68
N LEU A 17 10.60 -35.88 -23.26
CA LEU A 17 9.48 -35.05 -22.81
C LEU A 17 9.91 -34.36 -21.50
N THR A 18 10.37 -33.11 -21.58
CA THR A 18 10.47 -32.25 -20.41
C THR A 18 9.06 -31.85 -19.99
N GLY A 19 8.47 -32.61 -19.06
CA GLY A 19 7.24 -32.21 -18.39
C GLY A 19 7.45 -30.87 -17.69
N LEU A 20 6.70 -29.85 -18.12
CA LEU A 20 6.56 -28.58 -17.40
C LEU A 20 5.77 -28.85 -16.12
N PHE A 21 6.44 -29.22 -15.04
CA PHE A 21 5.82 -29.16 -13.73
C PHE A 21 5.63 -27.68 -13.37
N PRO A 22 4.42 -27.24 -12.96
CA PRO A 22 4.26 -25.90 -12.42
C PRO A 22 5.16 -25.79 -11.19
N GLN A 23 6.14 -24.89 -11.24
CA GLN A 23 6.95 -24.58 -10.07
C GLN A 23 6.03 -23.92 -9.05
N SER A 24 5.67 -24.66 -8.00
CA SER A 24 4.99 -24.07 -6.84
C SER A 24 5.95 -23.08 -6.18
N LEU A 25 5.62 -21.79 -6.23
CA LEU A 25 6.22 -20.80 -5.36
C LEU A 25 5.81 -21.13 -3.92
N ILE A 26 6.72 -21.68 -3.13
CA ILE A 26 6.53 -21.79 -1.68
C ILE A 26 6.57 -20.36 -1.14
N ALA A 27 5.48 -19.90 -0.54
CA ALA A 27 5.43 -18.60 0.13
C ALA A 27 6.53 -18.53 1.21
N ALA A 28 7.24 -17.40 1.31
CA ALA A 28 8.22 -17.21 2.36
C ALA A 28 7.54 -17.32 3.74
N PRO A 29 8.19 -17.94 4.74
CA PRO A 29 7.61 -18.07 6.07
C PRO A 29 7.36 -16.68 6.68
N LEU A 30 6.27 -16.54 7.43
CA LEU A 30 5.97 -15.31 8.16
C LEU A 30 7.07 -15.02 9.19
N PRO A 31 7.48 -13.74 9.39
CA PRO A 31 8.43 -13.40 10.44
C PRO A 31 7.88 -13.65 11.85
N PHE A 32 6.57 -13.46 12.02
CA PHE A 32 5.80 -13.78 13.21
C PHE A 32 4.41 -14.29 12.83
N PRO A 33 3.79 -15.20 13.62
CA PRO A 33 2.50 -15.80 13.28
C PRO A 33 1.35 -14.79 13.14
N ASP A 34 1.31 -13.76 13.99
CA ASP A 34 0.26 -12.74 14.05
C ASP A 34 0.39 -11.64 12.97
N MET A 35 1.31 -11.80 12.03
CA MET A 35 1.45 -10.90 10.88
C MET A 35 0.81 -11.44 9.60
N GLU A 36 0.06 -12.54 9.65
CA GLU A 36 -0.57 -13.17 8.47
C GLU A 36 -1.38 -12.18 7.61
N HIS A 37 -2.13 -11.28 8.25
CA HIS A 37 -2.97 -10.28 7.58
C HIS A 37 -2.29 -8.92 7.35
N SER A 38 -1.05 -8.76 7.82
CA SER A 38 -0.25 -7.56 7.55
C SER A 38 0.16 -7.49 6.08
N TRP A 39 0.24 -6.26 5.57
CA TRP A 39 0.81 -5.98 4.25
C TRP A 39 2.15 -6.69 4.06
N TYR A 40 2.37 -7.31 2.90
CA TYR A 40 3.58 -8.10 2.65
C TYR A 40 4.86 -7.28 2.83
N GLY A 41 4.85 -6.00 2.43
CA GLY A 41 6.01 -5.11 2.61
C GLY A 41 6.35 -4.89 4.09
N TYR A 42 5.35 -4.84 4.98
CA TYR A 42 5.61 -4.76 6.43
C TYR A 42 6.21 -6.05 6.97
N ARG A 43 5.76 -7.22 6.47
CA ARG A 43 6.36 -8.51 6.80
C ARG A 43 7.83 -8.57 6.35
N GLU A 44 8.14 -8.08 5.15
CA GLU A 44 9.53 -8.00 4.66
C GLU A 44 10.40 -7.07 5.51
N SER A 45 9.89 -5.88 5.85
CA SER A 45 10.58 -4.91 6.71
C SER A 45 10.88 -5.48 8.10
N VAL A 46 9.91 -6.19 8.70
CA VAL A 46 10.11 -6.86 10.00
C VAL A 46 11.11 -8.01 9.89
N ALA A 47 11.01 -8.87 8.87
CA ALA A 47 11.97 -9.95 8.64
C ALA A 47 13.40 -9.43 8.45
N TYR A 48 13.54 -8.32 7.72
CA TYR A 48 14.83 -7.65 7.50
C TYR A 48 15.44 -7.17 8.83
N LEU A 49 14.67 -6.45 9.65
CA LEU A 49 15.14 -5.95 10.94
C LEU A 49 15.38 -7.07 11.96
N GLN A 50 14.63 -8.17 11.89
CA GLN A 50 14.84 -9.35 12.72
C GLN A 50 16.18 -10.03 12.39
N LYS A 51 16.49 -10.18 11.10
CA LYS A 51 17.78 -10.71 10.63
C LYS A 51 18.96 -9.84 11.08
N LYS A 52 18.76 -8.53 11.20
CA LYS A 52 19.74 -7.58 11.77
C LYS A 52 19.83 -7.60 13.31
N GLY A 53 18.95 -8.33 13.99
CA GLY A 53 18.88 -8.35 15.46
C GLY A 53 18.32 -7.06 16.07
N SER A 54 17.70 -6.20 15.25
CA SER A 54 17.23 -4.88 15.67
C SER A 54 15.82 -4.92 16.27
N ILE A 55 15.02 -5.91 15.89
CA ILE A 55 13.67 -6.15 16.41
C ILE A 55 13.52 -7.59 16.86
N SER A 56 12.68 -7.79 17.89
CA SER A 56 12.26 -9.10 18.38
C SER A 56 10.77 -9.10 18.64
N GLY A 57 10.19 -10.30 18.72
CA GLY A 57 8.84 -10.47 19.26
C GLY A 57 8.81 -10.25 20.77
N TYR A 58 7.60 -10.31 21.31
CA TYR A 58 7.35 -10.27 22.74
C TYR A 58 7.51 -11.67 23.37
N PRO A 59 7.56 -11.80 24.70
CA PRO A 59 7.72 -13.10 25.38
C PRO A 59 6.63 -14.13 25.07
N ASP A 60 5.47 -13.70 24.57
CA ASP A 60 4.38 -14.54 24.09
C ASP A 60 4.62 -15.15 22.69
N GLY A 61 5.72 -14.78 22.04
CA GLY A 61 6.09 -15.24 20.70
C GLY A 61 5.45 -14.44 19.55
N LEU A 62 4.73 -13.36 19.86
CA LEU A 62 3.99 -12.53 18.90
C LEU A 62 4.71 -11.21 18.59
N PHE A 63 4.31 -10.56 17.51
CA PHE A 63 4.82 -9.25 17.12
C PHE A 63 3.96 -8.09 17.62
N HIS A 64 2.63 -8.26 17.66
CA HIS A 64 1.60 -7.23 17.87
C HIS A 64 1.67 -6.10 16.83
N PRO A 65 1.42 -6.38 15.53
CA PRO A 65 1.66 -5.42 14.44
C PRO A 65 0.81 -4.14 14.54
N LYS A 66 -0.39 -4.24 15.10
CA LYS A 66 -1.36 -3.14 15.19
C LYS A 66 -1.25 -2.32 16.47
N ASP A 67 -0.49 -2.79 17.46
CA ASP A 67 -0.29 -2.07 18.70
C ASP A 67 0.54 -0.81 18.46
N THR A 68 0.21 0.26 19.20
CA THR A 68 0.98 1.50 19.15
C THR A 68 2.30 1.34 19.88
N VAL A 69 3.36 1.94 19.34
CA VAL A 69 4.68 1.94 19.98
C VAL A 69 4.84 3.21 20.83
N ASN A 70 5.45 3.07 22.01
CA ASN A 70 5.79 4.24 22.83
C ASN A 70 7.12 4.90 22.38
N ARG A 71 7.38 6.11 22.88
CA ARG A 71 8.57 6.89 22.49
C ARG A 71 9.89 6.19 22.85
N ALA A 72 9.93 5.48 23.98
CA ALA A 72 11.11 4.75 24.43
C ALA A 72 11.42 3.53 23.54
N GLU A 73 10.41 2.73 23.22
CA GLU A 73 10.50 1.57 22.33
C GLU A 73 10.96 1.97 20.93
N PHE A 74 10.42 3.07 20.39
CA PHE A 74 10.82 3.56 19.08
C PHE A 74 12.29 3.97 19.05
N LEU A 75 12.79 4.69 20.06
CA LEU A 75 14.22 5.04 20.13
C LEU A 75 15.12 3.80 20.24
N LYS A 76 14.72 2.81 21.04
CA LYS A 76 15.46 1.54 21.09
C LYS A 76 15.56 0.90 19.70
N LEU A 77 14.47 0.87 18.94
CA LEU A 77 14.46 0.37 17.57
C LEU A 77 15.42 1.16 16.66
N VAL A 78 15.35 2.50 16.69
CA VAL A 78 16.24 3.39 15.93
C VAL A 78 17.71 3.10 16.23
N PHE A 79 18.09 3.03 17.51
CA PHE A 79 19.50 2.82 17.88
C PHE A 79 20.00 1.41 17.53
N ARG A 80 19.20 0.38 17.79
CA ARG A 80 19.57 -1.01 17.46
C ARG A 80 19.63 -1.27 15.96
N SER A 81 18.83 -0.56 15.16
CA SER A 81 18.85 -0.68 13.70
C SER A 81 20.16 -0.22 13.05
N ARG A 82 20.96 0.59 13.76
CA ARG A 82 22.24 1.12 13.27
C ARG A 82 23.45 0.23 13.56
N GLY A 83 23.26 -0.92 14.20
CA GLY A 83 24.35 -1.88 14.48
C GLY A 83 25.46 -1.38 15.42
N ASN A 84 25.27 -0.24 16.11
CA ASN A 84 26.25 0.30 17.04
C ASN A 84 26.15 -0.36 18.42
N PRO A 85 27.23 -0.37 19.23
CA PRO A 85 27.14 -0.74 20.63
C PRO A 85 26.04 0.03 21.34
N GLU A 86 25.37 -0.61 22.30
CA GLU A 86 24.34 0.08 23.07
C GLU A 86 24.95 1.33 23.72
N PRO A 87 24.27 2.48 23.59
CA PRO A 87 24.77 3.72 24.18
C PRO A 87 24.88 3.60 25.70
N VAL A 88 25.64 4.51 26.31
CA VAL A 88 25.73 4.63 27.78
C VAL A 88 24.77 5.71 28.30
N SER A 89 24.19 5.44 29.47
CA SER A 89 23.32 6.36 30.20
C SER A 89 24.10 7.57 30.75
N GLY A 90 23.41 8.70 30.95
CA GLY A 90 23.98 9.94 31.49
C GLY A 90 23.37 11.20 30.89
N GLU A 91 23.24 12.27 31.69
CA GLU A 91 22.59 13.54 31.30
C GLU A 91 21.11 13.39 30.89
N CYS A 92 20.38 12.46 31.51
CA CYS A 92 19.02 12.09 31.16
C CYS A 92 17.97 13.22 31.37
N PHE A 93 16.75 13.02 30.85
CA PHE A 93 15.62 13.88 31.23
C PHE A 93 15.16 13.58 32.65
N SER A 94 14.47 14.53 33.28
CA SER A 94 14.09 14.42 34.69
C SER A 94 13.05 13.32 34.99
N ASP A 95 12.41 12.75 33.97
CA ASP A 95 11.46 11.64 34.04
C ASP A 95 12.04 10.32 33.51
N VAL A 96 13.37 10.23 33.36
CA VAL A 96 14.07 9.04 32.89
C VAL A 96 14.99 8.55 34.01
N PRO A 97 14.58 7.51 34.77
CA PRO A 97 15.45 6.86 35.74
C PRO A 97 16.69 6.29 35.05
N GLU A 98 17.87 6.44 35.66
CA GLU A 98 19.14 6.03 35.03
C GLU A 98 19.25 4.51 34.80
N ASP A 99 18.54 3.72 35.59
CA ASP A 99 18.47 2.26 35.57
C ASP A 99 17.33 1.71 34.70
N ALA A 100 16.49 2.57 34.12
CA ALA A 100 15.44 2.14 33.21
C ALA A 100 16.04 1.50 31.95
N TRP A 101 15.42 0.43 31.43
CA TRP A 101 15.89 -0.29 30.25
C TRP A 101 16.07 0.61 29.01
N PHE A 102 15.31 1.70 28.94
CA PHE A 102 15.35 2.66 27.84
C PHE A 102 16.32 3.83 28.06
N ALA A 103 16.82 4.02 29.29
CA ALA A 103 17.64 5.17 29.66
C ALA A 103 18.82 5.37 28.71
N PRO A 104 19.61 4.34 28.35
CA PRO A 104 20.78 4.57 27.52
C PRO A 104 20.44 5.14 26.15
N PHE A 105 19.33 4.71 25.54
CA PHE A 105 18.86 5.22 24.23
C PHE A 105 18.37 6.66 24.33
N VAL A 106 17.55 6.96 25.35
CA VAL A 106 16.96 8.28 25.54
C VAL A 106 18.05 9.32 25.84
N CYS A 107 18.96 9.01 26.75
CA CYS A 107 19.96 9.97 27.18
C CYS A 107 20.99 10.21 26.06
N ALA A 108 21.35 9.18 25.28
CA ALA A 108 22.15 9.39 24.07
C ALA A 108 21.43 10.21 22.99
N ALA A 109 20.13 9.99 22.79
CA ALA A 109 19.34 10.78 21.85
C ALA A 109 19.31 12.26 22.24
N LYS A 110 19.19 12.56 23.54
CA LYS A 110 19.26 13.92 24.07
C LYS A 110 20.62 14.57 23.81
N ARG A 111 21.72 13.90 24.18
CA ARG A 111 23.09 14.42 23.98
C ARG A 111 23.42 14.69 22.51
N ARG A 112 22.83 13.90 21.60
CA ARG A 112 23.00 14.05 20.14
C ARG A 112 22.02 15.04 19.50
N GLY A 113 21.16 15.69 20.27
CA GLY A 113 20.18 16.65 19.75
C GLY A 113 19.03 16.03 18.94
N ILE A 114 18.87 14.70 18.95
CA ILE A 114 17.78 13.99 18.26
C ILE A 114 16.43 14.31 18.92
N ILE A 115 16.44 14.46 20.25
CA ILE A 115 15.26 14.80 21.05
C ILE A 115 15.56 15.98 21.97
N LYS A 116 14.62 16.93 22.04
CA LYS A 116 14.69 18.10 22.93
C LYS A 116 13.85 17.93 24.20
N GLY A 117 12.87 17.03 24.19
CA GLY A 117 11.88 16.89 25.27
C GLY A 117 10.76 17.94 25.19
N TYR A 118 9.80 17.86 26.10
CA TYR A 118 8.70 18.82 26.24
C TYR A 118 8.92 19.64 27.50
N ASP A 119 8.82 20.96 27.37
CA ASP A 119 8.84 21.85 28.51
C ASP A 119 7.47 21.84 29.21
N VAL A 120 7.47 21.39 30.47
CA VAL A 120 6.30 21.33 31.35
C VAL A 120 6.66 22.10 32.62
N GLY A 121 6.23 23.36 32.67
CA GLY A 121 6.66 24.29 33.71
C GLY A 121 8.16 24.57 33.61
N SER A 122 8.90 24.34 34.70
CA SER A 122 10.36 24.50 34.75
C SER A 122 11.14 23.23 34.38
N ARG A 123 10.46 22.13 34.03
CA ARG A 123 11.07 20.83 33.73
C ARG A 123 10.95 20.49 32.26
N THR A 124 12.01 19.92 31.71
CA THR A 124 11.98 19.29 30.38
C THR A 124 11.83 17.77 30.55
N LEU A 125 10.79 17.19 29.96
CA LEU A 125 10.40 15.78 30.10
C LEU A 125 10.50 15.03 28.77
N PHE A 126 10.83 13.74 28.81
CA PHE A 126 10.84 12.88 27.62
C PHE A 126 9.48 12.23 27.33
N LYS A 127 8.76 11.84 28.37
CA LYS A 127 7.51 11.06 28.35
C LYS A 127 7.67 9.68 27.70
N PRO A 128 8.43 8.74 28.32
CA PRO A 128 8.82 7.47 27.70
C PRO A 128 7.63 6.57 27.30
N GLU A 129 6.61 6.50 28.15
CA GLU A 129 5.44 5.62 27.95
C GLU A 129 4.35 6.21 27.05
N GLN A 130 4.51 7.47 26.62
CA GLN A 130 3.54 8.08 25.73
C GLN A 130 3.65 7.43 24.33
N PRO A 131 2.53 7.04 23.68
CA PRO A 131 2.52 6.64 22.28
C PRO A 131 3.20 7.70 21.40
N ILE A 132 4.14 7.28 20.56
CA ILE A 132 4.81 8.19 19.63
C ILE A 132 3.92 8.41 18.40
N VAL A 133 3.83 9.66 17.95
CA VAL A 133 3.11 10.01 16.72
C VAL A 133 4.04 10.01 15.49
N PHE A 134 3.49 9.86 14.29
CA PHE A 134 4.28 9.77 13.04
C PHE A 134 5.30 10.89 12.87
N ALA A 135 4.92 12.14 13.09
CA ALA A 135 5.82 13.30 12.95
C ALA A 135 7.04 13.21 13.86
N GLU A 136 6.84 12.72 15.09
CA GLU A 136 7.93 12.54 16.06
C GLU A 136 8.84 11.37 15.68
N ALA A 137 8.25 10.26 15.24
CA ALA A 137 8.99 9.10 14.76
C ALA A 137 9.88 9.46 13.56
N VAL A 138 9.33 10.20 12.59
CA VAL A 138 10.06 10.71 11.42
C VAL A 138 11.22 11.60 11.86
N LYS A 139 10.97 12.62 12.69
CA LYS A 139 12.04 13.50 13.20
C LYS A 139 13.16 12.71 13.89
N MET A 140 12.79 11.79 14.79
CA MET A 140 13.76 10.99 15.52
C MET A 140 14.61 10.13 14.57
N ALA A 141 14.00 9.51 13.56
CA ALA A 141 14.72 8.72 12.56
C ALA A 141 15.66 9.59 11.71
N VAL A 142 15.16 10.69 11.14
CA VAL A 142 15.94 11.62 10.30
C VAL A 142 17.19 12.13 11.01
N LEU A 143 17.02 12.65 12.22
CA LEU A 143 18.15 13.17 13.00
C LEU A 143 19.09 12.05 13.45
N ALA A 144 18.56 10.87 13.79
CA ALA A 144 19.40 9.75 14.18
C ALA A 144 20.29 9.24 13.04
N TYR A 145 19.80 9.27 11.81
CA TYR A 145 20.55 8.84 10.62
C TYR A 145 21.46 9.92 10.02
N GLY A 146 21.57 11.09 10.68
CA GLY A 146 22.61 12.07 10.42
C GLY A 146 22.20 13.23 9.50
N SER A 147 20.92 13.38 9.17
CA SER A 147 20.44 14.58 8.49
C SER A 147 20.46 15.77 9.47
N GLU A 148 21.05 16.89 9.06
CA GLU A 148 21.01 18.16 9.79
C GLU A 148 19.90 19.03 9.21
N ILE A 149 18.73 19.05 9.88
CA ILE A 149 17.55 19.78 9.42
C ILE A 149 17.17 20.84 10.45
N ALA A 150 16.98 22.07 9.97
CA ALA A 150 16.39 23.12 10.75
C ALA A 150 14.90 22.84 10.97
N GLU A 151 14.50 22.76 12.23
CA GLU A 151 13.10 22.56 12.62
C GLU A 151 12.22 23.70 12.12
N GLY A 152 11.02 23.36 11.63
CA GLY A 152 10.02 24.36 11.26
C GLY A 152 9.45 25.08 12.50
N SER A 153 8.60 26.08 12.27
CA SER A 153 7.92 26.82 13.34
C SER A 153 6.43 26.45 13.46
N GLY A 154 5.88 26.69 14.64
CA GLY A 154 4.45 26.51 14.93
C GLY A 154 3.97 25.07 14.82
N GLU A 155 2.70 24.90 14.45
CA GLU A 155 2.05 23.58 14.34
C GLU A 155 2.62 22.68 13.23
N GLN A 156 3.37 23.27 12.30
CA GLN A 156 3.96 22.59 11.14
C GLN A 156 5.48 22.34 11.31
N TRP A 157 5.98 22.33 12.55
CA TRP A 157 7.39 22.13 12.87
C TRP A 157 8.02 20.89 12.21
N TYR A 158 7.21 19.87 11.93
CA TYR A 158 7.63 18.59 11.39
C TYR A 158 7.87 18.59 9.88
N LYS A 159 7.32 19.57 9.13
CA LYS A 159 7.34 19.59 7.66
C LYS A 159 8.73 19.45 7.04
N PRO A 160 9.80 20.11 7.53
CA PRO A 160 11.13 19.96 6.96
C PRO A 160 11.66 18.51 7.03
N TYR A 161 11.34 17.78 8.10
CA TYR A 161 11.76 16.38 8.23
C TYR A 161 10.99 15.48 7.27
N VAL A 162 9.69 15.71 7.12
CA VAL A 162 8.84 14.98 6.18
C VAL A 162 9.29 15.19 4.73
N ALA A 163 9.53 16.45 4.35
CA ALA A 163 10.02 16.80 3.02
C ALA A 163 11.39 16.17 2.71
N ASP A 164 12.21 15.91 3.74
CA ASP A 164 13.48 15.20 3.58
C ASP A 164 13.28 13.72 3.21
N LEU A 165 12.31 13.02 3.83
CA LEU A 165 11.99 11.64 3.46
C LEU A 165 11.45 11.55 2.03
N ASP A 166 10.54 12.46 1.68
CA ASP A 166 9.95 12.54 0.34
C ASP A 166 11.04 12.75 -0.72
N ARG A 167 11.90 13.75 -0.51
CA ARG A 167 13.00 14.07 -1.43
C ARG A 167 13.99 12.91 -1.60
N GLN A 168 14.16 12.09 -0.56
CA GLN A 168 15.02 10.90 -0.58
C GLN A 168 14.28 9.63 -1.01
N ASN A 169 12.99 9.72 -1.36
CA ASN A 169 12.15 8.58 -1.75
C ASN A 169 12.10 7.46 -0.69
N ILE A 170 12.23 7.82 0.60
CA ILE A 170 12.23 6.86 1.71
C ILE A 170 10.79 6.48 2.09
N LEU A 171 9.94 7.48 2.27
CA LEU A 171 8.52 7.32 2.64
C LEU A 171 7.74 8.55 2.23
N ALA A 172 6.74 8.38 1.36
CA ALA A 172 5.86 9.47 0.93
C ALA A 172 5.06 10.09 2.10
N SER A 173 4.96 11.42 2.13
CA SER A 173 4.13 12.19 3.05
C SER A 173 2.63 11.89 2.91
N SER A 174 2.20 11.42 1.74
CA SER A 174 0.84 10.92 1.51
C SER A 174 0.53 9.63 2.28
N SER A 175 1.53 8.90 2.78
CA SER A 175 1.32 7.60 3.41
C SER A 175 0.90 7.64 4.88
N TYR A 176 0.91 8.80 5.56
CA TYR A 176 0.60 8.90 6.98
C TYR A 176 -0.07 10.21 7.38
N VAL A 177 -0.68 10.20 8.56
CA VAL A 177 -1.21 11.38 9.23
C VAL A 177 -0.21 11.78 10.33
N PRO A 178 0.40 12.99 10.28
CA PRO A 178 1.53 13.36 11.15
C PRO A 178 1.28 13.26 12.66
N TRP A 179 0.04 13.48 13.11
CA TRP A 179 -0.34 13.50 14.53
C TRP A 179 -0.93 12.18 15.04
N GLU A 180 -1.07 11.17 14.19
CA GLU A 180 -1.58 9.87 14.64
C GLU A 180 -0.47 9.02 15.28
N PRO A 181 -0.79 8.20 16.31
CA PRO A 181 0.12 7.20 16.83
C PRO A 181 0.59 6.23 15.74
N ILE A 182 1.87 5.85 15.79
CA ILE A 182 2.43 4.84 14.88
C ILE A 182 2.21 3.43 15.43
N SER A 183 1.72 2.52 14.58
CA SER A 183 1.66 1.10 14.91
C SER A 183 3.04 0.46 14.80
N ARG A 184 3.24 -0.68 15.47
CA ARG A 184 4.53 -1.36 15.53
C ARG A 184 5.04 -1.82 14.17
N GLU A 185 4.17 -2.32 13.31
CA GLU A 185 4.56 -2.70 11.94
C GLU A 185 5.00 -1.49 11.10
N ARG A 186 4.36 -0.33 11.30
CA ARG A 186 4.71 0.91 10.59
C ARG A 186 5.98 1.54 11.13
N ALA A 187 6.23 1.43 12.44
CA ALA A 187 7.50 1.83 13.05
C ALA A 187 8.65 0.98 12.52
N ALA A 188 8.45 -0.34 12.41
CA ALA A 188 9.42 -1.24 11.80
C ALA A 188 9.66 -0.90 10.32
N ASP A 189 8.60 -0.64 9.56
CA ASP A 189 8.71 -0.28 8.14
C ASP A 189 9.49 1.02 7.93
N LEU A 190 9.17 2.09 8.68
CA LEU A 190 9.90 3.36 8.63
C LEU A 190 11.41 3.16 8.84
N ILE A 191 11.78 2.39 9.86
CA ILE A 191 13.19 2.15 10.18
C ILE A 191 13.85 1.23 9.14
N ALA A 192 13.18 0.18 8.68
CA ALA A 192 13.70 -0.68 7.62
C ALA A 192 13.99 0.11 6.34
N ARG A 193 13.09 1.01 5.94
CA ARG A 193 13.27 1.91 4.79
C ARG A 193 14.52 2.79 4.95
N PHE A 194 14.71 3.41 6.11
CA PHE A 194 15.91 4.20 6.41
C PHE A 194 17.20 3.38 6.33
N VAL A 195 17.20 2.20 6.94
CA VAL A 195 18.38 1.33 6.97
C VAL A 195 18.72 0.88 5.55
N ARG A 196 17.73 0.43 4.76
CA ARG A 196 17.94 -0.02 3.38
C ARG A 196 18.41 1.13 2.47
N HIS A 197 17.89 2.34 2.66
CA HIS A 197 18.34 3.51 1.92
C HIS A 197 19.80 3.86 2.24
N ASN A 198 20.15 3.93 3.52
CA ASN A 198 21.46 4.43 3.93
C ASN A 198 22.58 3.39 3.80
N GLU A 199 22.29 2.13 4.12
CA GLU A 199 23.29 1.05 4.12
C GLU A 199 23.27 0.25 2.83
N ASP A 200 22.09 -0.14 2.35
CA ASP A 200 21.96 -1.02 1.18
C ASP A 200 21.84 -0.26 -0.15
N ARG A 201 21.77 1.08 -0.11
CA ARG A 201 21.60 1.98 -1.27
C ARG A 201 20.37 1.65 -2.13
N VAL A 202 19.34 1.10 -1.50
CA VAL A 202 18.03 0.83 -2.13
C VAL A 202 17.18 2.10 -2.07
N ILE A 203 16.44 2.39 -3.14
CA ILE A 203 15.40 3.43 -3.12
C ILE A 203 14.11 2.77 -2.60
N PRO A 204 13.63 3.06 -1.38
CA PRO A 204 12.60 2.23 -0.75
C PRO A 204 11.21 2.25 -1.41
N ASN A 205 10.87 3.28 -2.16
CA ASN A 205 9.63 3.31 -2.94
C ASN A 205 9.74 2.58 -4.29
N HIS A 206 10.92 2.09 -4.68
CA HIS A 206 11.08 1.24 -5.85
C HIS A 206 10.80 -0.22 -5.47
N SER A 207 10.06 -0.93 -6.33
CA SER A 207 9.85 -2.36 -6.15
C SER A 207 11.16 -3.16 -6.26
N PRO A 208 11.21 -4.38 -5.68
CA PRO A 208 12.39 -5.25 -5.80
C PRO A 208 12.78 -5.64 -7.24
N GLY A 209 11.88 -5.48 -8.21
CA GLY A 209 12.11 -5.71 -9.64
C GLY A 209 12.87 -4.58 -10.34
N CYS A 210 12.99 -3.40 -9.73
CA CYS A 210 13.79 -2.31 -10.29
C CYS A 210 15.29 -2.66 -10.37
N GLY A 211 15.95 -2.19 -11.42
CA GLY A 211 17.35 -2.49 -11.75
C GLY A 211 17.58 -3.89 -12.30
N LYS A 212 16.52 -4.70 -12.49
CA LYS A 212 16.61 -6.10 -12.96
C LYS A 212 16.02 -6.25 -14.35
N ALA A 213 16.53 -7.22 -15.10
CA ALA A 213 15.93 -7.62 -16.36
C ALA A 213 14.46 -8.03 -16.13
N PRO A 214 13.50 -7.51 -16.92
CA PRO A 214 12.09 -7.82 -16.72
C PRO A 214 11.83 -9.32 -16.78
N ALA A 215 11.26 -9.86 -15.72
CA ALA A 215 10.75 -11.23 -15.71
C ALA A 215 9.31 -11.23 -16.26
N LYS A 216 8.91 -12.33 -16.89
CA LYS A 216 7.49 -12.53 -17.20
C LYS A 216 6.77 -12.85 -15.90
N ALA A 217 5.92 -11.93 -15.42
CA ALA A 217 5.13 -12.17 -14.23
C ALA A 217 4.16 -13.34 -14.41
N PHE A 218 3.92 -14.06 -13.33
CA PHE A 218 2.87 -15.05 -13.27
C PHE A 218 1.50 -14.38 -13.20
N THR A 219 0.63 -14.70 -14.16
CA THR A 219 -0.78 -14.25 -14.18
C THR A 219 -1.74 -15.20 -13.45
N THR A 220 -1.18 -16.28 -12.89
CA THR A 220 -1.88 -17.29 -12.11
C THR A 220 -1.09 -17.52 -10.83
N LEU A 221 -1.74 -17.34 -9.67
CA LEU A 221 -1.15 -17.37 -8.34
C LEU A 221 -1.91 -18.37 -7.46
N THR A 222 -1.22 -18.97 -6.50
CA THR A 222 -1.88 -19.75 -5.44
C THR A 222 -2.08 -18.87 -4.21
N VAL A 223 -3.34 -18.60 -3.84
CA VAL A 223 -3.70 -17.76 -2.70
C VAL A 223 -4.72 -18.50 -1.85
N GLY A 224 -4.44 -18.63 -0.54
CA GLY A 224 -5.29 -19.41 0.37
C GLY A 224 -5.46 -20.88 -0.06
N GLY A 225 -4.43 -21.47 -0.68
CA GLY A 225 -4.47 -22.83 -1.21
C GLY A 225 -5.30 -23.02 -2.49
N ARG A 226 -5.78 -21.92 -3.10
CA ARG A 226 -6.57 -21.94 -4.34
C ARG A 226 -5.83 -21.23 -5.47
N GLU A 227 -5.94 -21.77 -6.68
CA GLU A 227 -5.48 -21.10 -7.90
C GLU A 227 -6.38 -19.90 -8.23
N ARG A 228 -5.76 -18.74 -8.45
CA ARG A 228 -6.40 -17.46 -8.77
C ARG A 228 -5.68 -16.84 -9.96
N SER A 229 -6.40 -16.13 -10.82
CA SER A 229 -5.82 -15.51 -12.02
C SER A 229 -6.21 -14.05 -12.19
N TYR A 230 -5.39 -13.32 -12.94
CA TYR A 230 -5.64 -11.93 -13.31
C TYR A 230 -5.14 -11.68 -14.74
N LEU A 231 -5.73 -10.68 -15.40
CA LEU A 231 -5.20 -10.17 -16.67
C LEU A 231 -4.21 -9.05 -16.38
N LEU A 232 -3.15 -8.96 -17.18
CA LEU A 232 -2.16 -7.90 -17.07
C LEU A 232 -2.10 -7.08 -18.36
N SER A 233 -2.20 -5.76 -18.23
CA SER A 233 -1.74 -4.81 -19.23
C SER A 233 -0.40 -4.24 -18.77
N ALA A 234 0.58 -4.18 -19.69
CA ALA A 234 1.88 -3.59 -19.44
C ALA A 234 1.94 -2.20 -20.09
N PRO A 235 2.78 -1.29 -19.56
CA PRO A 235 2.93 0.04 -20.14
C PRO A 235 3.50 -0.04 -21.55
N ALA A 236 3.10 0.90 -22.41
CA ALA A 236 3.63 1.03 -23.77
C ALA A 236 5.15 1.23 -23.76
N HIS A 237 5.65 1.93 -22.73
CA HIS A 237 7.07 2.16 -22.49
C HIS A 237 7.47 1.62 -21.11
N PHE A 238 8.04 0.42 -21.07
CA PHE A 238 8.57 -0.15 -19.84
C PHE A 238 10.06 0.14 -19.66
N SER A 239 10.48 0.34 -18.41
CA SER A 239 11.88 0.51 -18.01
C SER A 239 12.17 -0.39 -16.80
N SER A 240 13.38 -0.96 -16.73
CA SER A 240 13.85 -1.60 -15.50
C SER A 240 14.33 -0.58 -14.46
N GLU A 241 14.66 0.64 -14.87
CA GLU A 241 15.30 1.65 -14.02
C GLU A 241 14.31 2.72 -13.55
N THR A 242 13.30 3.01 -14.36
CA THR A 242 12.30 4.03 -14.08
C THR A 242 11.00 3.33 -13.69
N PRO A 243 10.53 3.51 -12.45
CA PRO A 243 9.35 2.78 -11.98
C PRO A 243 8.08 3.28 -12.67
N SER A 244 7.19 2.34 -13.02
CA SER A 244 5.85 2.64 -13.52
C SER A 244 4.83 2.53 -12.39
N SER A 245 3.73 3.27 -12.51
CA SER A 245 2.59 3.16 -11.60
C SER A 245 1.81 1.85 -11.81
N LEU A 246 1.05 1.42 -10.80
CA LEU A 246 0.21 0.22 -10.85
C LEU A 246 -1.25 0.55 -10.56
N ILE A 247 -2.16 0.12 -11.43
CA ILE A 247 -3.60 0.07 -11.15
C ILE A 247 -4.03 -1.39 -10.96
N VAL A 248 -4.75 -1.68 -9.87
CA VAL A 248 -5.48 -2.94 -9.71
C VAL A 248 -6.98 -2.66 -9.83
N ALA A 249 -7.60 -3.18 -10.89
CA ALA A 249 -8.96 -2.85 -11.31
C ALA A 249 -9.92 -4.03 -11.11
N PHE A 250 -10.92 -3.85 -10.24
CA PHE A 250 -11.81 -4.91 -9.77
C PHE A 250 -13.17 -4.86 -10.47
N HIS A 251 -13.61 -6.00 -10.99
CA HIS A 251 -14.91 -6.15 -11.63
C HIS A 251 -16.08 -6.27 -10.63
N GLY A 252 -17.28 -5.97 -11.13
CA GLY A 252 -18.53 -6.11 -10.39
C GLY A 252 -19.05 -7.55 -10.32
N ARG A 253 -20.27 -7.71 -9.78
CA ARG A 253 -20.88 -9.02 -9.52
C ARG A 253 -21.21 -9.83 -10.78
N THR A 254 -21.46 -9.17 -11.92
CA THR A 254 -22.06 -9.81 -13.11
C THR A 254 -21.15 -9.78 -14.34
N ASN A 255 -19.98 -9.16 -14.27
CA ASN A 255 -19.03 -9.08 -15.37
C ASN A 255 -17.71 -9.73 -14.94
N SER A 256 -17.10 -10.49 -15.84
CA SER A 256 -15.74 -11.02 -15.70
C SER A 256 -14.69 -9.91 -15.82
N ASN A 257 -13.45 -10.21 -15.42
CA ASN A 257 -12.31 -9.33 -15.62
C ASN A 257 -12.05 -9.02 -17.12
N GLU A 258 -12.30 -9.96 -18.05
CA GLU A 258 -12.21 -9.67 -19.50
C GLU A 258 -13.26 -8.66 -19.95
N GLN A 259 -14.47 -8.74 -19.40
CA GLN A 259 -15.55 -7.81 -19.76
C GLN A 259 -15.28 -6.41 -19.22
N VAL A 260 -14.84 -6.26 -17.96
CA VAL A 260 -14.58 -4.93 -17.40
C VAL A 260 -13.37 -4.26 -18.00
N ARG A 261 -12.31 -5.02 -18.34
CA ARG A 261 -11.14 -4.48 -19.04
C ARG A 261 -11.55 -3.72 -20.31
N LYS A 262 -12.55 -4.21 -21.04
CA LYS A 262 -13.05 -3.58 -22.27
C LYS A 262 -13.77 -2.25 -22.03
N TYR A 263 -14.60 -2.16 -21.00
CA TYR A 263 -15.45 -0.98 -20.81
C TYR A 263 -14.90 0.04 -19.80
N PHE A 264 -13.99 -0.34 -18.91
CA PHE A 264 -13.31 0.60 -18.02
C PHE A 264 -12.49 1.63 -18.80
N GLY A 265 -11.90 1.22 -19.94
CA GLY A 265 -11.10 2.10 -20.79
C GLY A 265 -9.72 2.46 -20.22
N LEU A 266 -9.29 1.83 -19.12
CA LEU A 266 -8.03 2.16 -18.45
C LEU A 266 -6.81 1.80 -19.30
N ASP A 267 -6.81 0.69 -20.05
CA ASP A 267 -5.71 0.34 -20.97
C ASP A 267 -5.34 1.47 -21.95
N ARG A 268 -6.33 2.30 -22.36
CA ARG A 268 -6.13 3.46 -23.23
C ARG A 268 -5.85 4.73 -22.45
N ALA A 269 -6.48 4.90 -21.29
CA ALA A 269 -6.32 6.12 -20.50
C ALA A 269 -4.97 6.16 -19.76
N ALA A 270 -4.43 5.00 -19.38
CA ALA A 270 -3.23 4.83 -18.56
C ALA A 270 -2.17 4.00 -19.30
N GLU A 271 -1.74 4.46 -20.48
CA GLU A 271 -0.80 3.72 -21.35
C GLU A 271 0.58 3.50 -20.72
N ASP A 272 0.96 4.31 -19.71
CA ASP A 272 2.24 4.20 -18.98
C ASP A 272 2.13 3.45 -17.63
N TYR A 273 1.00 2.79 -17.38
CA TYR A 273 0.75 2.03 -16.16
C TYR A 273 0.84 0.52 -16.40
N TYR A 274 1.27 -0.21 -15.36
CA TYR A 274 0.84 -1.60 -15.23
C TYR A 274 -0.62 -1.63 -14.76
N ILE A 275 -1.44 -2.48 -15.37
CA ILE A 275 -2.85 -2.63 -14.98
C ILE A 275 -3.18 -4.10 -14.78
N ALA A 276 -3.49 -4.47 -13.55
CA ALA A 276 -3.96 -5.80 -13.20
C ALA A 276 -5.49 -5.83 -13.11
N TYR A 277 -6.12 -6.82 -13.73
CA TYR A 277 -7.55 -7.09 -13.65
C TYR A 277 -7.78 -8.47 -13.02
N PRO A 278 -7.90 -8.54 -11.68
CA PRO A 278 -8.07 -9.81 -10.98
C PRO A 278 -9.43 -10.45 -11.29
N ALA A 279 -9.49 -11.78 -11.29
CA ALA A 279 -10.74 -12.52 -11.33
C ALA A 279 -11.24 -12.84 -9.92
N ALA A 280 -12.42 -12.34 -9.56
CA ALA A 280 -13.13 -12.76 -8.36
C ALA A 280 -13.63 -14.21 -8.49
N ILE A 281 -13.98 -14.81 -7.36
CA ILE A 281 -14.49 -16.19 -7.34
C ILE A 281 -15.92 -16.20 -7.87
N ALA A 282 -16.17 -17.02 -8.90
CA ALA A 282 -17.50 -17.24 -9.44
C ALA A 282 -18.30 -18.25 -8.61
N ASN A 283 -19.62 -18.12 -8.62
CA ASN A 283 -20.53 -19.20 -8.22
C ASN A 283 -20.47 -20.37 -9.21
N ASP A 284 -21.08 -21.50 -8.86
CA ASP A 284 -21.06 -22.73 -9.69
C ASP A 284 -21.60 -22.50 -11.12
N ALA A 285 -22.53 -21.56 -11.27
CA ALA A 285 -23.11 -21.21 -12.57
C ALA A 285 -22.21 -20.29 -13.43
N GLY A 286 -21.14 -19.72 -12.87
CA GLY A 286 -20.30 -18.74 -13.57
C GLY A 286 -20.98 -17.39 -13.84
N THR A 287 -22.10 -17.10 -13.19
CA THR A 287 -22.96 -15.94 -13.48
C THR A 287 -22.87 -14.83 -12.44
N SER A 288 -22.32 -15.13 -11.26
CA SER A 288 -22.15 -14.18 -10.17
C SER A 288 -20.79 -14.34 -9.53
N PHE A 289 -20.15 -13.22 -9.18
CA PHE A 289 -18.82 -13.17 -8.61
C PHE A 289 -18.83 -12.62 -7.18
N SER A 290 -17.85 -13.03 -6.36
CA SER A 290 -17.63 -12.51 -5.00
C SER A 290 -16.15 -12.24 -4.71
N TRP A 291 -15.88 -11.11 -4.03
CA TRP A 291 -14.56 -10.73 -3.51
C TRP A 291 -14.34 -11.14 -2.04
N SER A 292 -15.34 -11.72 -1.39
CA SER A 292 -15.26 -12.13 0.02
C SER A 292 -15.90 -13.49 0.24
N ASP A 293 -15.63 -14.09 1.40
CA ASP A 293 -16.39 -15.21 1.95
C ASP A 293 -17.49 -14.72 2.90
N PRO A 294 -18.53 -15.53 3.13
CA PRO A 294 -19.55 -15.23 4.14
C PRO A 294 -18.93 -15.14 5.53
N GLY A 295 -19.12 -13.99 6.20
CA GLY A 295 -18.64 -13.78 7.56
C GLY A 295 -17.26 -13.16 7.66
N ASP A 296 -16.59 -12.88 6.54
CA ASP A 296 -15.32 -12.15 6.56
C ASP A 296 -15.45 -10.83 7.33
N PRO A 297 -14.50 -10.51 8.22
CA PRO A 297 -14.44 -9.18 8.80
C PRO A 297 -14.14 -8.16 7.70
N SER A 298 -14.71 -6.96 7.82
CA SER A 298 -14.67 -5.94 6.76
C SER A 298 -13.26 -5.48 6.36
N TYR A 299 -12.24 -5.72 7.17
CA TYR A 299 -10.84 -5.34 6.94
C TYR A 299 -9.91 -6.53 6.64
N GLU A 300 -10.42 -7.77 6.62
CA GLU A 300 -9.64 -8.99 6.27
C GLU A 300 -10.44 -9.87 5.29
N LEU A 301 -11.12 -9.24 4.35
CA LEU A 301 -11.79 -9.95 3.26
C LEU A 301 -10.81 -10.89 2.55
N ARG A 302 -11.27 -12.10 2.23
CA ARG A 302 -10.49 -13.16 1.56
C ARG A 302 -9.60 -12.63 0.42
N ASP A 303 -10.15 -11.80 -0.47
CA ASP A 303 -9.42 -11.37 -1.67
C ASP A 303 -8.45 -10.21 -1.42
N ILE A 304 -8.37 -9.62 -0.22
CA ILE A 304 -7.29 -8.68 0.12
C ILE A 304 -5.94 -9.40 0.02
N ALA A 305 -5.88 -10.67 0.44
CA ALA A 305 -4.69 -11.49 0.25
C ALA A 305 -4.36 -11.71 -1.25
N PHE A 306 -5.37 -11.73 -2.12
CA PHE A 306 -5.14 -11.84 -3.56
C PHE A 306 -4.61 -10.52 -4.15
N PHE A 307 -5.13 -9.37 -3.71
CA PHE A 307 -4.54 -8.06 -4.04
C PHE A 307 -3.07 -8.00 -3.62
N ASP A 308 -2.76 -8.34 -2.36
CA ASP A 308 -1.39 -8.33 -1.83
C ASP A 308 -0.47 -9.23 -2.67
N ALA A 309 -0.91 -10.44 -3.02
CA ALA A 309 -0.14 -11.39 -3.83
C ALA A 309 0.13 -10.89 -5.25
N ILE A 310 -0.83 -10.18 -5.88
CA ILE A 310 -0.63 -9.58 -7.20
C ILE A 310 0.42 -8.47 -7.12
N VAL A 311 0.31 -7.58 -6.14
CA VAL A 311 1.29 -6.49 -6.01
C VAL A 311 2.68 -7.04 -5.67
N GLU A 312 2.77 -8.07 -4.85
CA GLU A 312 4.03 -8.75 -4.53
C GLU A 312 4.67 -9.39 -5.78
N GLU A 313 3.88 -10.15 -6.56
CA GLU A 313 4.37 -10.79 -7.79
C GLU A 313 4.83 -9.74 -8.83
N LEU A 314 4.01 -8.73 -9.08
CA LEU A 314 4.34 -7.68 -10.04
C LEU A 314 5.54 -6.87 -9.56
N GLY A 315 5.63 -6.56 -8.26
CA GLY A 315 6.76 -5.85 -7.67
C GLY A 315 8.08 -6.63 -7.73
N LYS A 316 8.04 -7.96 -7.71
CA LYS A 316 9.22 -8.82 -7.93
C LYS A 316 9.63 -8.89 -9.39
N SER A 317 8.66 -8.87 -10.30
CA SER A 317 8.87 -9.09 -11.73
C SER A 317 9.20 -7.81 -12.51
N TYR A 318 8.71 -6.66 -12.07
CA TYR A 318 8.78 -5.38 -12.76
C TYR A 318 9.22 -4.25 -11.85
N CYS A 319 9.74 -3.17 -12.45
CA CYS A 319 10.02 -1.93 -11.75
C CYS A 319 8.74 -1.11 -11.56
N ILE A 320 8.22 -1.10 -10.34
CA ILE A 320 6.95 -0.47 -9.96
C ILE A 320 7.22 0.58 -8.88
N ASP A 321 6.52 1.71 -8.98
CA ASP A 321 6.51 2.73 -7.95
C ASP A 321 5.55 2.29 -6.85
N MET A 322 6.12 1.87 -5.73
CA MET A 322 5.40 1.34 -4.57
C MET A 322 4.63 2.42 -3.81
N ASP A 323 4.90 3.70 -4.06
CA ASP A 323 4.11 4.83 -3.53
C ASP A 323 3.02 5.28 -4.53
N ARG A 324 2.91 4.62 -5.70
CA ARG A 324 1.89 4.86 -6.75
C ARG A 324 1.12 3.60 -7.13
N ILE A 325 0.61 2.92 -6.10
CA ILE A 325 -0.35 1.82 -6.25
C ILE A 325 -1.76 2.37 -6.10
N PHE A 326 -2.58 2.12 -7.12
CA PHE A 326 -3.94 2.60 -7.23
C PHE A 326 -4.92 1.44 -7.32
N VAL A 327 -6.13 1.65 -6.81
CA VAL A 327 -7.23 0.68 -6.97
C VAL A 327 -8.43 1.32 -7.63
N ALA A 328 -9.04 0.62 -8.58
CA ALA A 328 -10.24 1.08 -9.26
C ALA A 328 -11.30 -0.02 -9.31
N GLY A 329 -12.58 0.35 -9.39
CA GLY A 329 -13.63 -0.67 -9.45
C GLY A 329 -15.01 -0.14 -9.77
N HIS A 330 -15.88 -1.06 -10.19
CA HIS A 330 -17.29 -0.80 -10.48
C HIS A 330 -18.20 -1.72 -9.67
N SER A 331 -19.31 -1.20 -9.13
CA SER A 331 -20.31 -2.01 -8.42
C SER A 331 -19.71 -2.77 -7.23
N LEU A 332 -19.84 -4.10 -7.17
CA LEU A 332 -19.18 -4.93 -6.16
C LEU A 332 -17.64 -4.73 -6.15
N GLY A 333 -17.03 -4.49 -7.31
CA GLY A 333 -15.61 -4.18 -7.40
C GLY A 333 -15.27 -2.81 -6.81
N ALA A 334 -16.19 -1.83 -6.89
CA ALA A 334 -16.02 -0.53 -6.24
C ALA A 334 -16.09 -0.64 -4.71
N TRP A 335 -17.02 -1.44 -4.19
CA TRP A 335 -17.02 -1.80 -2.76
C TRP A 335 -15.69 -2.43 -2.35
N PHE A 336 -15.20 -3.39 -3.12
CA PHE A 336 -13.94 -4.06 -2.82
C PHE A 336 -12.71 -3.15 -2.94
N SER A 337 -12.66 -2.24 -3.91
CA SER A 337 -11.63 -1.19 -4.01
C SER A 337 -11.60 -0.32 -2.75
N ASN A 338 -12.77 0.09 -2.25
CA ASN A 338 -12.87 0.82 -0.98
C ASN A 338 -12.34 -0.04 0.18
N SER A 339 -12.61 -1.35 0.17
CA SER A 339 -12.11 -2.31 1.15
C SER A 339 -10.61 -2.43 1.18
N VAL A 340 -10.01 -2.62 0.02
CA VAL A 340 -8.57 -2.70 -0.13
C VAL A 340 -7.91 -1.38 0.31
N ALA A 341 -8.41 -0.23 -0.14
CA ALA A 341 -7.91 1.09 0.27
C ALA A 341 -8.12 1.42 1.76
N CYS A 342 -9.02 0.72 2.46
CA CYS A 342 -9.24 0.91 3.90
C CYS A 342 -8.33 -0.01 4.71
N ALA A 343 -8.13 -1.26 4.27
CA ALA A 343 -7.24 -2.23 4.92
C ALA A 343 -5.75 -2.01 4.61
N ARG A 344 -5.43 -1.23 3.57
CA ARG A 344 -4.07 -0.91 3.09
C ARG A 344 -3.86 0.60 2.92
N GLY A 345 -4.56 1.43 3.68
CA GLY A 345 -4.27 2.87 3.65
C GLY A 345 -2.88 3.17 4.20
N GLY A 346 -2.24 4.19 3.63
CA GLY A 346 -0.81 4.43 3.74
C GLY A 346 0.08 3.52 2.87
N VAL A 347 -0.46 2.49 2.22
CA VAL A 347 0.23 1.71 1.15
C VAL A 347 -0.35 2.08 -0.22
N ILE A 348 -1.66 2.20 -0.30
CA ILE A 348 -2.35 2.59 -1.53
C ILE A 348 -2.39 4.11 -1.64
N ARG A 349 -1.95 4.62 -2.78
CA ARG A 349 -1.94 6.05 -3.07
C ARG A 349 -3.34 6.62 -3.23
N ALA A 350 -4.19 5.91 -3.98
CA ALA A 350 -5.58 6.29 -4.15
C ALA A 350 -6.53 5.16 -4.54
N SER A 351 -7.81 5.37 -4.23
CA SER A 351 -8.93 4.58 -4.75
C SER A 351 -9.83 5.41 -5.67
N ALA A 352 -10.27 4.85 -6.80
CA ALA A 352 -11.29 5.47 -7.64
C ALA A 352 -12.44 4.51 -7.93
N THR A 353 -13.66 4.89 -7.56
CA THR A 353 -14.79 3.96 -7.49
C THR A 353 -16.00 4.47 -8.25
N VAL A 354 -16.68 3.58 -8.98
CA VAL A 354 -17.90 3.88 -9.73
C VAL A 354 -19.05 3.01 -9.22
N GLY A 355 -20.15 3.61 -8.79
CA GLY A 355 -21.33 2.85 -8.37
C GLY A 355 -21.06 1.89 -7.21
N GLY A 356 -20.14 2.21 -6.31
CA GLY A 356 -19.84 1.43 -5.10
C GLY A 356 -20.61 1.91 -3.87
N SER A 357 -20.77 1.03 -2.89
CA SER A 357 -21.30 1.35 -1.56
C SER A 357 -20.30 0.91 -0.47
N THR A 358 -20.49 1.34 0.77
CA THR A 358 -19.61 0.97 1.89
C THR A 358 -20.38 0.57 3.15
N THR A 359 -19.74 -0.33 3.92
CA THR A 359 -19.87 -0.48 5.38
C THR A 359 -18.49 -0.83 5.92
N MET A 360 -17.61 0.17 6.03
CA MET A 360 -16.25 -0.01 6.54
C MET A 360 -16.02 0.80 7.81
N LYS A 361 -15.39 0.18 8.79
CA LYS A 361 -14.99 0.80 10.06
C LYS A 361 -13.54 0.42 10.33
N GLY A 362 -12.78 1.32 10.96
CA GLY A 362 -11.40 1.04 11.35
C GLY A 362 -10.40 1.00 10.19
N CYS A 363 -10.54 1.89 9.20
CA CYS A 363 -9.54 2.01 8.15
C CYS A 363 -8.17 2.36 8.73
N THR A 364 -7.13 1.78 8.14
CA THR A 364 -5.74 2.03 8.51
C THR A 364 -5.17 3.10 7.59
N GLY A 365 -4.70 4.22 8.14
CA GLY A 365 -3.96 5.24 7.38
C GLY A 365 -4.78 5.99 6.30
N PRO A 366 -4.18 7.04 5.71
CA PRO A 366 -4.85 7.88 4.71
C PRO A 366 -4.77 7.29 3.29
N THR A 367 -5.69 7.70 2.41
CA THR A 367 -5.71 7.32 0.99
C THR A 367 -6.53 8.31 0.19
N ALA A 368 -5.98 8.88 -0.88
CA ALA A 368 -6.75 9.76 -1.76
C ALA A 368 -7.95 9.00 -2.39
N ALA A 369 -9.07 9.67 -2.61
CA ALA A 369 -10.28 9.00 -3.07
C ALA A 369 -11.06 9.79 -4.10
N MET A 370 -11.38 9.15 -5.23
CA MET A 370 -12.39 9.61 -6.18
C MET A 370 -13.61 8.70 -6.10
N ILE A 371 -14.78 9.29 -5.86
CA ILE A 371 -16.02 8.53 -5.65
C ILE A 371 -17.06 9.03 -6.64
N ILE A 372 -17.34 8.19 -7.64
CA ILE A 372 -18.29 8.44 -8.72
C ILE A 372 -19.55 7.61 -8.45
N ASN A 373 -20.70 8.26 -8.35
CA ASN A 373 -21.97 7.58 -8.12
C ASN A 373 -23.12 8.37 -8.75
N ASN A 374 -24.19 7.69 -9.14
CA ASN A 374 -25.41 8.33 -9.61
C ASN A 374 -26.44 8.40 -8.46
N PRO A 375 -27.00 9.58 -8.12
CA PRO A 375 -28.07 9.69 -7.12
C PRO A 375 -29.31 8.83 -7.38
N LYS A 376 -29.54 8.41 -8.64
CA LYS A 376 -30.64 7.52 -9.06
C LYS A 376 -30.24 6.04 -9.10
N ASP A 377 -29.02 5.69 -8.67
CA ASP A 377 -28.55 4.31 -8.59
C ASP A 377 -29.32 3.52 -7.52
N GLN A 378 -30.07 2.51 -7.97
CA GLN A 378 -30.85 1.62 -7.10
C GLN A 378 -30.08 0.35 -6.71
N SER A 379 -28.96 0.05 -7.38
CA SER A 379 -28.13 -1.12 -7.08
C SER A 379 -27.11 -0.82 -5.99
N SER A 380 -26.55 0.38 -6.01
CA SER A 380 -25.65 0.93 -5.00
C SER A 380 -26.19 2.27 -4.50
N PRO A 381 -26.84 2.29 -3.31
CA PRO A 381 -27.51 3.49 -2.82
C PRO A 381 -26.57 4.71 -2.70
N HIS A 382 -27.04 5.87 -3.14
CA HIS A 382 -26.29 7.13 -3.05
C HIS A 382 -25.81 7.44 -1.62
N ALA A 383 -26.67 7.24 -0.63
CA ALA A 383 -26.34 7.45 0.79
C ALA A 383 -25.12 6.63 1.26
N ALA A 384 -24.91 5.44 0.68
CA ALA A 384 -23.74 4.63 1.00
C ALA A 384 -22.46 5.20 0.36
N ALA A 385 -22.56 5.79 -0.84
CA ALA A 385 -21.44 6.51 -1.45
C ALA A 385 -21.11 7.80 -0.69
N GLU A 386 -22.11 8.53 -0.19
CA GLU A 386 -21.92 9.68 0.71
C GLU A 386 -21.23 9.27 2.01
N THR A 387 -21.63 8.13 2.60
CA THR A 387 -20.97 7.59 3.79
C THR A 387 -19.48 7.30 3.51
N MET A 388 -19.15 6.74 2.34
CA MET A 388 -17.75 6.49 1.97
C MET A 388 -16.95 7.78 1.79
N ARG A 389 -17.55 8.79 1.17
CA ARG A 389 -16.98 10.13 1.03
C ARG A 389 -16.66 10.73 2.39
N ASP A 390 -17.57 10.62 3.35
CA ASP A 390 -17.39 11.18 4.69
C ASP A 390 -16.31 10.41 5.48
N ILE A 391 -16.25 9.08 5.34
CA ILE A 391 -15.16 8.26 5.90
C ILE A 391 -13.80 8.70 5.36
N ARG A 392 -13.67 8.91 4.04
CA ARG A 392 -12.41 9.37 3.43
C ARG A 392 -12.08 10.80 3.80
N GLY A 393 -13.09 11.68 3.82
CA GLY A 393 -12.93 13.06 4.26
C GLY A 393 -12.36 13.14 5.67
N ALA A 394 -12.90 12.34 6.60
CA ALA A 394 -12.40 12.27 7.97
C ALA A 394 -10.97 11.67 8.05
N ALA A 395 -10.73 10.54 7.38
CA ALA A 395 -9.43 9.87 7.38
C ALA A 395 -8.31 10.72 6.76
N ASN A 396 -8.64 11.54 5.77
CA ASN A 396 -7.71 12.44 5.09
C ASN A 396 -7.70 13.86 5.70
N ALA A 397 -8.34 14.06 6.85
CA ALA A 397 -8.40 15.33 7.57
C ALA A 397 -8.91 16.52 6.72
N CYS A 398 -9.83 16.25 5.79
CA CYS A 398 -10.43 17.25 4.92
C CYS A 398 -11.30 18.24 5.72
N GLY A 399 -11.36 19.47 5.21
CA GLY A 399 -12.35 20.47 5.63
C GLY A 399 -13.75 20.19 5.07
N GLY A 400 -14.74 20.96 5.53
CA GLY A 400 -16.16 20.77 5.18
C GLY A 400 -16.62 21.44 3.88
N THR A 401 -15.75 22.09 3.13
CA THR A 401 -16.09 22.78 1.88
C THR A 401 -15.49 22.05 0.67
N SER A 402 -16.14 22.17 -0.49
CA SER A 402 -15.65 21.58 -1.75
C SER A 402 -15.63 22.61 -2.87
N LYS A 403 -14.81 22.38 -3.89
CA LYS A 403 -14.75 23.18 -5.12
C LYS A 403 -15.01 22.30 -6.34
N PRO A 404 -15.77 22.76 -7.35
CA PRO A 404 -15.92 22.04 -8.60
C PRO A 404 -14.56 21.78 -9.27
N VAL A 405 -14.40 20.60 -9.84
CA VAL A 405 -13.21 20.17 -10.61
C VAL A 405 -13.63 19.40 -11.85
N ASP A 406 -12.73 19.27 -12.82
CA ASP A 406 -12.98 18.47 -14.01
C ASP A 406 -12.96 16.95 -13.72
N PRO A 407 -13.68 16.15 -14.54
CA PRO A 407 -14.56 16.59 -15.62
C PRO A 407 -15.94 17.04 -15.11
N THR A 408 -16.39 18.19 -15.61
CA THR A 408 -17.74 18.72 -15.33
C THR A 408 -18.87 17.76 -15.74
N SER A 409 -18.65 16.89 -16.73
CA SER A 409 -19.62 15.87 -17.17
C SER A 409 -20.00 14.87 -16.05
N LEU A 410 -19.09 14.64 -15.09
CA LEU A 410 -19.33 13.79 -13.92
C LEU A 410 -19.78 14.58 -12.69
N SER A 411 -19.93 15.91 -12.81
CA SER A 411 -20.30 16.81 -11.72
C SER A 411 -19.34 16.75 -10.54
N CYS A 412 -18.04 16.59 -10.80
CA CYS A 412 -17.03 16.40 -9.77
C CYS A 412 -16.77 17.67 -8.93
N ALA A 413 -16.50 17.46 -7.64
CA ALA A 413 -16.02 18.47 -6.72
C ALA A 413 -14.99 17.88 -5.73
N GLU A 414 -13.90 18.61 -5.50
CA GLU A 414 -12.84 18.23 -4.56
C GLU A 414 -13.03 18.93 -3.20
N TYR A 415 -13.00 18.15 -2.13
CA TYR A 415 -13.02 18.66 -0.76
C TYR A 415 -11.73 19.41 -0.43
N GLN A 416 -11.86 20.56 0.23
CA GLN A 416 -10.76 21.46 0.53
C GLN A 416 -10.14 21.15 1.88
N GLY A 417 -8.88 21.50 2.07
CA GLY A 417 -8.18 21.26 3.34
C GLY A 417 -7.87 19.80 3.61
N CYS A 418 -8.03 18.91 2.62
CA CYS A 418 -7.35 17.63 2.61
C CYS A 418 -5.87 17.92 2.34
N PRO A 419 -4.92 17.51 3.19
CA PRO A 419 -3.50 17.53 2.84
C PRO A 419 -3.21 16.58 1.66
N GLU A 420 -2.02 15.98 1.60
CA GLU A 420 -1.50 15.03 0.57
C GLU A 420 -2.47 13.96 -0.03
N ASN A 421 -3.68 13.79 0.51
CA ASN A 421 -4.70 12.83 0.10
C ASN A 421 -6.06 13.49 -0.21
N PRO A 422 -6.27 14.03 -1.43
CA PRO A 422 -7.53 14.68 -1.80
C PRO A 422 -8.72 13.70 -1.84
N VAL A 423 -9.91 14.26 -1.65
CA VAL A 423 -11.19 13.54 -1.78
C VAL A 423 -12.05 14.24 -2.84
N VAL A 424 -12.31 13.55 -3.94
CA VAL A 424 -13.11 14.01 -5.07
C VAL A 424 -14.44 13.27 -5.11
N TRP A 425 -15.53 14.02 -5.12
CA TRP A 425 -16.90 13.53 -5.12
C TRP A 425 -17.60 13.87 -6.44
N CYS A 426 -18.11 12.86 -7.15
CA CYS A 426 -18.68 13.01 -8.49
C CYS A 426 -20.10 12.40 -8.57
N PRO A 427 -21.14 13.13 -8.13
CA PRO A 427 -22.54 12.70 -8.19
C PRO A 427 -23.12 12.87 -9.61
N HIS A 428 -22.63 12.11 -10.58
CA HIS A 428 -23.01 12.26 -11.99
C HIS A 428 -24.51 11.99 -12.21
N THR A 429 -25.08 12.64 -13.23
CA THR A 429 -26.52 12.51 -13.56
C THR A 429 -26.79 11.62 -14.78
N ILE A 430 -25.74 11.06 -15.39
CA ILE A 430 -25.80 10.19 -16.56
C ILE A 430 -26.54 8.89 -16.21
N ASP A 431 -27.79 8.78 -16.67
CA ASP A 431 -28.69 7.67 -16.33
C ASP A 431 -29.08 6.79 -17.53
N THR A 432 -28.46 7.03 -18.70
CA THR A 432 -28.76 6.32 -19.94
C THR A 432 -27.48 5.74 -20.54
N GLY A 433 -27.46 4.44 -20.81
CA GLY A 433 -26.33 3.74 -21.41
C GLY A 433 -26.23 3.93 -22.93
N ARG A 434 -25.15 3.40 -23.54
CA ARG A 434 -24.88 3.53 -24.99
C ARG A 434 -25.98 2.95 -25.90
N ASN A 435 -26.79 2.03 -25.39
CA ASN A 435 -27.92 1.44 -26.11
C ASN A 435 -29.24 2.23 -25.90
N GLY A 436 -29.19 3.42 -25.28
CA GLY A 436 -30.37 4.24 -24.99
C GLY A 436 -31.22 3.75 -23.81
N SER A 437 -30.82 2.66 -23.13
CA SER A 437 -31.56 2.13 -21.98
C SER A 437 -31.23 2.89 -20.70
N LYS A 438 -32.25 3.18 -19.90
CA LYS A 438 -32.08 3.79 -18.57
C LYS A 438 -31.37 2.81 -17.63
N TYR A 439 -30.16 3.14 -17.21
CA TYR A 439 -29.34 2.33 -16.33
C TYR A 439 -28.38 3.22 -15.49
N PRO A 440 -28.85 3.82 -14.37
CA PRO A 440 -28.04 4.72 -13.55
C PRO A 440 -26.80 4.07 -12.90
N HIS A 441 -26.76 2.75 -12.80
CA HIS A 441 -25.63 1.95 -12.29
C HIS A 441 -24.58 1.63 -13.39
N LEU A 442 -24.42 2.54 -14.35
CA LEU A 442 -23.50 2.39 -15.47
C LEU A 442 -22.09 2.87 -15.11
N TRP A 443 -21.13 2.47 -15.94
CA TRP A 443 -19.82 3.12 -16.01
C TRP A 443 -19.89 4.29 -17.01
N PRO A 444 -19.76 5.55 -16.57
CA PRO A 444 -19.78 6.70 -17.48
C PRO A 444 -18.62 6.66 -18.48
N ASP A 445 -18.85 7.14 -19.70
CA ASP A 445 -17.83 7.10 -20.77
C ASP A 445 -16.54 7.87 -20.38
N ASP A 446 -16.67 8.98 -19.66
CA ASP A 446 -15.54 9.79 -19.19
C ASP A 446 -14.86 9.24 -17.92
N ALA A 447 -15.46 8.25 -17.25
CA ALA A 447 -14.96 7.79 -15.94
C ALA A 447 -13.54 7.23 -16.02
N GLY A 448 -13.22 6.42 -17.03
CA GLY A 448 -11.87 5.85 -17.17
C GLY A 448 -10.79 6.93 -17.30
N LYS A 449 -11.04 7.97 -18.12
CA LYS A 449 -10.11 9.09 -18.30
C LYS A 449 -9.99 9.92 -17.03
N ALA A 450 -11.12 10.26 -16.41
CA ALA A 450 -11.17 11.05 -15.19
C ALA A 450 -10.42 10.38 -14.02
N ILE A 451 -10.55 9.05 -13.90
CA ILE A 451 -9.86 8.25 -12.89
C ILE A 451 -8.34 8.32 -13.08
N VAL A 452 -7.86 8.21 -14.32
CA VAL A 452 -6.42 8.26 -14.60
C VAL A 452 -5.89 9.68 -14.42
N GLU A 453 -6.61 10.72 -14.87
CA GLU A 453 -6.24 12.11 -14.61
C GLU A 453 -6.15 12.42 -13.11
N PHE A 454 -7.08 11.87 -12.33
CA PHE A 454 -7.01 11.92 -10.87
C PHE A 454 -5.75 11.23 -10.33
N PHE A 455 -5.41 10.02 -10.80
CA PHE A 455 -4.20 9.32 -10.37
C PHE A 455 -2.90 10.02 -10.80
N ASP A 456 -2.86 10.61 -11.99
CA ASP A 456 -1.69 11.34 -12.51
C ASP A 456 -1.43 12.63 -11.72
N GLY A 457 -2.49 13.26 -11.19
CA GLY A 457 -2.40 14.48 -10.39
C GLY A 457 -1.88 14.29 -8.95
N LEU A 458 -1.60 13.05 -8.54
CA LEU A 458 -1.25 12.68 -7.16
C LEU A 458 0.23 12.47 -6.91
#